data_AF-A0A9J7MTS2-F1
#
_entry.id   AF-A0A9J7MTS2-F1
#
_cell.length_a   1.000
_cell.length_b   1.000
_cell.length_c   1.000
_cell.angle_alpha   90.00
_cell.angle_beta   90.00
_cell.angle_gamma   90.00
#
_symmetry.space_group_name_H-M   'P 1'
#
loop_
_entity.id
_entity.type
_entity.pdbx_description
1 polymer ?
#
loop_
_entity_poly.entity_id
_entity_poly.type
_entity_poly.pdbx_seq_one_letter_code
_entity_poly.pdbx_strand_id
1 'polypeptide(L)'
;MESLTAFPPELLAHILSFLSGKELATAAKVCKAFHEASKVDFVWQRCMNREFGVSCAASSLSPREIYTKLLHKYGFLLGTWQIEIKPYGGLVHVKFQNNKLLGLQYGAPHDPHVDWPMMVKELFQVMLDDEGNTIINCLQGPQGPHKGQIPLLNASTARFMSKCCCPDLHRHPQGREQEFLKWCQEEMGVSEEDIMFQHMQELLFMKFMIINQYQFCYVYKRLTMPPHLPEQLIAPGLFKGTYGSHGLEIVLLTYDRHYIHCKKITGDPNVPASELSVLVDTKKPLMLDEEQQVDPTELARVTEQADKEEEMNGNSASNNQSQEGEACGSGHDVSQQHLPQSQPFAIPEGFRERGINYPKTCKMRFCGTGLIAGHGYTSPSRTPGHFVVFDDDNFGFLWLELRSLSVYSRVTEKMD
;
A
#
# COMPACT_ATOMS: atom_id res chain seq x y z
N MET A 1 -5.90 -4.29 -55.19
CA MET A 1 -5.76 -4.08 -53.74
C MET A 1 -5.68 -2.58 -53.55
N GLU A 2 -6.69 -1.96 -52.94
CA GLU A 2 -6.68 -0.50 -52.74
C GLU A 2 -5.65 -0.11 -51.68
N SER A 3 -4.97 1.02 -51.88
CA SER A 3 -3.98 1.54 -50.94
C SER A 3 -4.66 1.96 -49.63
N LEU A 4 -4.01 1.73 -48.48
CA LEU A 4 -4.48 2.20 -47.18
C LEU A 4 -4.67 3.72 -47.13
N THR A 5 -3.94 4.49 -47.97
CA THR A 5 -4.10 5.94 -48.08
C THR A 5 -5.36 6.38 -48.85
N ALA A 6 -6.11 5.45 -49.44
CA ALA A 6 -7.36 5.75 -50.14
C ALA A 6 -8.56 5.86 -49.19
N PHE A 7 -8.41 5.42 -47.92
CA PHE A 7 -9.46 5.57 -46.92
C PHE A 7 -9.67 7.05 -46.52
N PRO A 8 -10.90 7.44 -46.18
CA PRO A 8 -11.20 8.73 -45.57
C PRO A 8 -10.36 9.02 -44.31
N PRO A 9 -10.03 10.29 -44.02
CA PRO A 9 -9.24 10.68 -42.84
C PRO A 9 -9.78 10.16 -41.51
N GLU A 10 -11.10 10.04 -41.38
CA GLU A 10 -11.78 9.54 -40.17
C GLU A 10 -11.50 8.06 -39.95
N LEU A 11 -11.52 7.25 -41.02
CA LEU A 11 -11.18 5.83 -40.96
C LEU A 11 -9.68 5.65 -40.70
N LEU A 12 -8.83 6.48 -41.30
CA LEU A 12 -7.40 6.50 -41.00
C LEU A 12 -7.14 6.83 -39.53
N ALA A 13 -7.76 7.87 -38.99
CA ALA A 13 -7.63 8.22 -37.58
C ALA A 13 -8.15 7.10 -36.67
N HIS A 14 -9.29 6.48 -37.01
CA HIS A 14 -9.81 5.33 -36.27
C HIS A 14 -8.82 4.16 -36.27
N ILE A 15 -8.25 3.79 -37.43
CA ILE A 15 -7.23 2.73 -37.54
C ILE A 15 -6.00 3.08 -36.70
N LEU A 16 -5.49 4.31 -36.83
CA LEU A 16 -4.32 4.76 -36.07
C LEU A 16 -4.58 4.76 -34.56
N SER A 17 -5.82 4.96 -34.10
CA SER A 17 -6.17 4.94 -32.68
C SER A 17 -5.92 3.60 -31.98
N PHE A 18 -5.73 2.52 -32.74
CA PHE A 18 -5.35 1.20 -32.22
C PHE A 18 -3.82 1.01 -32.03
N LEU A 19 -3.00 1.94 -32.49
CA LEU A 19 -1.53 1.90 -32.35
C LEU A 19 -1.06 2.49 -31.03
N SER A 20 0.04 1.97 -30.47
CA SER A 20 0.77 2.59 -29.35
C SER A 20 1.32 3.96 -29.73
N GLY A 21 1.64 4.83 -28.76
CA GLY A 21 2.23 6.14 -29.06
C GLY A 21 3.55 6.05 -29.82
N LYS A 22 4.32 4.97 -29.58
CA LYS A 22 5.58 4.70 -30.30
C LYS A 22 5.35 4.27 -31.75
N GLU A 23 4.31 3.46 -31.99
CA GLU A 23 3.88 3.07 -33.33
C GLU A 23 3.22 4.23 -34.08
N LEU A 24 2.42 5.06 -33.39
CA LEU A 24 1.85 6.30 -33.92
C LEU A 24 2.94 7.24 -34.41
N ALA A 25 4.01 7.42 -33.63
CA ALA A 25 5.15 8.25 -34.02
C ALA A 25 5.87 7.71 -35.27
N THR A 26 5.85 6.39 -35.48
CA THR A 26 6.39 5.74 -36.69
C THR A 26 5.43 5.91 -37.86
N ALA A 27 4.15 5.61 -37.70
CA ALA A 27 3.10 5.77 -38.71
C ALA A 27 2.99 7.21 -39.22
N ALA A 28 3.07 8.20 -38.33
CA ALA A 28 3.03 9.62 -38.68
C ALA A 28 4.18 10.08 -39.59
N LYS A 29 5.25 9.29 -39.72
CA LYS A 29 6.40 9.58 -40.61
C LYS A 29 6.26 8.93 -41.99
N VAL A 30 5.27 8.06 -42.21
CA VAL A 30 5.13 7.28 -43.45
C VAL A 30 4.66 8.14 -44.62
N CYS A 31 3.60 8.93 -44.43
CA CYS A 31 3.04 9.79 -45.47
C CYS A 31 2.22 10.95 -44.89
N LYS A 32 1.87 11.93 -45.73
CA LYS A 32 1.05 13.08 -45.35
C LYS A 32 -0.32 12.68 -44.76
N ALA A 33 -0.99 11.67 -45.35
CA ALA A 33 -2.30 11.22 -44.88
C ALA A 33 -2.23 10.69 -43.44
N PHE A 34 -1.22 9.88 -43.12
CA PHE A 34 -1.02 9.36 -41.76
C PHE A 34 -0.57 10.45 -40.79
N HIS A 35 0.26 11.38 -41.27
CA HIS A 35 0.68 12.52 -40.47
C HIS A 35 -0.53 13.35 -40.02
N GLU A 36 -1.43 13.74 -40.93
CA GLU A 36 -2.62 14.51 -40.59
C GLU A 36 -3.62 13.70 -39.75
N ALA A 37 -3.87 12.43 -40.10
CA ALA A 37 -4.74 11.56 -39.31
C ALA A 37 -4.22 11.36 -37.88
N SER A 38 -2.90 11.33 -37.68
CA SER A 38 -2.28 11.23 -36.35
C SER A 38 -2.46 12.48 -35.50
N LYS A 39 -2.83 13.64 -36.07
CA LYS A 39 -3.05 14.88 -35.30
C LYS A 39 -4.44 14.93 -34.66
N VAL A 40 -5.34 14.04 -35.04
CA VAL A 40 -6.70 14.03 -34.50
C VAL A 40 -6.67 13.68 -33.01
N ASP A 41 -7.24 14.53 -32.17
CA ASP A 41 -7.22 14.40 -30.71
C ASP A 41 -7.74 13.06 -30.20
N PHE A 42 -8.80 12.53 -30.82
CA PHE A 42 -9.37 11.23 -30.51
C PHE A 42 -8.33 10.09 -30.53
N VAL A 43 -7.35 10.15 -31.44
CA VAL A 43 -6.27 9.15 -31.55
C VAL A 43 -5.45 9.13 -30.27
N TRP A 44 -5.05 10.30 -29.77
CA TRP A 44 -4.25 10.44 -28.57
C TRP A 44 -5.06 10.18 -27.30
N GLN A 45 -6.34 10.56 -27.26
CA GLN A 45 -7.23 10.20 -26.15
C GLN A 45 -7.34 8.68 -25.97
N ARG A 46 -7.52 7.92 -27.06
CA ARG A 46 -7.53 6.45 -26.99
C ARG A 46 -6.17 5.89 -26.59
N CYS A 47 -5.08 6.46 -27.10
CA CYS A 47 -3.72 6.06 -26.76
C CYS A 47 -3.45 6.22 -25.25
N MET A 48 -3.83 7.36 -24.68
CA MET A 48 -3.73 7.65 -23.24
C MET A 48 -4.54 6.66 -22.40
N ASN A 49 -5.78 6.40 -22.78
CA ASN A 49 -6.64 5.46 -22.06
C ASN A 49 -6.10 4.04 -22.11
N ARG A 50 -5.64 3.56 -23.27
CA ARG A 50 -5.13 2.19 -23.43
C ARG A 50 -3.80 1.97 -22.69
N GLU A 51 -2.88 2.94 -22.75
CA GLU A 51 -1.53 2.75 -22.19
C GLU A 51 -1.43 3.13 -20.72
N PHE A 52 -2.25 4.06 -20.25
CA PHE A 52 -2.15 4.62 -18.90
C PHE A 52 -3.46 4.55 -18.10
N GLY A 53 -4.58 4.17 -18.71
CA GLY A 53 -5.89 4.15 -18.04
C GLY A 53 -6.48 5.52 -17.77
N VAL A 54 -5.99 6.59 -18.42
CA VAL A 54 -6.35 7.98 -18.08
C VAL A 54 -7.12 8.69 -19.20
N SER A 55 -7.86 9.75 -18.82
CA SER A 55 -8.58 10.63 -19.73
C SER A 55 -8.24 12.10 -19.48
N CYS A 56 -8.15 12.92 -20.53
CA CYS A 56 -7.94 14.37 -20.39
C CYS A 56 -9.16 15.07 -19.80
N ALA A 57 -8.92 16.05 -18.93
CA ALA A 57 -9.89 17.10 -18.62
C ALA A 57 -9.90 18.14 -19.74
N ALA A 58 -10.98 18.93 -19.85
CA ALA A 58 -11.04 20.05 -20.78
C ALA A 58 -9.95 21.08 -20.44
N SER A 59 -9.12 21.43 -21.43
CA SER A 59 -8.03 22.40 -21.30
C SER A 59 -7.65 22.98 -22.66
N SER A 60 -6.82 24.03 -22.66
CA SER A 60 -6.16 24.58 -23.86
C SER A 60 -5.18 23.60 -24.51
N LEU A 61 -4.59 22.69 -23.72
CA LEU A 61 -3.62 21.71 -24.18
C LEU A 61 -4.30 20.56 -24.93
N SER A 62 -3.75 20.19 -26.07
CA SER A 62 -4.23 19.04 -26.83
C SER A 62 -3.87 17.72 -26.13
N PRO A 63 -4.69 16.65 -26.26
CA PRO A 63 -4.35 15.31 -25.79
C PRO A 63 -2.99 14.80 -26.31
N ARG A 64 -2.61 15.21 -27.53
CA ARG A 64 -1.28 14.93 -28.08
C ARG A 64 -0.15 15.55 -27.26
N GLU A 65 -0.30 16.80 -26.84
CA GLU A 65 0.70 17.47 -26.00
C GLU A 65 0.79 16.84 -24.62
N ILE A 66 -0.35 16.55 -23.99
CA ILE A 66 -0.40 15.86 -22.71
C ILE A 66 0.28 14.48 -22.81
N TYR A 67 -0.04 13.70 -23.84
CA TYR A 67 0.60 12.41 -24.06
C TYR A 67 2.13 12.57 -24.25
N THR A 68 2.55 13.37 -25.23
CA THR A 68 3.97 13.41 -25.64
C THR A 68 4.89 14.13 -24.67
N LYS A 69 4.40 15.17 -23.98
CA LYS A 69 5.20 16.01 -23.09
C LYS A 69 5.08 15.60 -21.62
N LEU A 70 3.97 14.97 -21.20
CA LEU A 70 3.75 14.54 -19.81
C LEU A 70 3.73 13.02 -19.67
N LEU A 71 2.74 12.32 -20.23
CA LEU A 71 2.51 10.90 -19.92
C LEU A 71 3.60 9.97 -20.49
N HIS A 72 4.07 10.19 -21.71
CA HIS A 72 5.16 9.40 -22.28
C HIS A 72 6.46 9.54 -21.46
N LYS A 73 6.69 10.71 -20.85
CA LYS A 73 7.92 10.99 -20.08
C LYS A 73 7.81 10.57 -18.61
N TYR A 74 6.65 10.79 -17.99
CA TYR A 74 6.45 10.67 -16.54
C TYR A 74 5.33 9.70 -16.17
N GLY A 75 4.66 9.08 -17.12
CA GLY A 75 3.57 8.12 -16.87
C GLY A 75 4.04 6.87 -16.12
N PHE A 76 5.34 6.57 -16.14
CA PHE A 76 5.94 5.54 -15.27
C PHE A 76 5.75 5.81 -13.77
N LEU A 77 5.40 7.05 -13.38
CA LEU A 77 5.09 7.42 -12.01
C LEU A 77 3.73 6.90 -11.55
N LEU A 78 2.79 6.57 -12.45
CA LEU A 78 1.41 6.23 -12.08
C LEU A 78 1.31 4.99 -11.18
N GLY A 79 0.35 5.00 -10.25
CA GLY A 79 -0.03 3.90 -9.36
C GLY A 79 0.54 4.00 -7.94
N THR A 80 0.55 2.87 -7.22
CA THR A 80 0.90 2.81 -5.78
C THR A 80 2.37 2.46 -5.45
N TRP A 81 2.97 3.22 -4.55
CA TRP A 81 4.38 3.15 -4.15
C TRP A 81 4.53 3.11 -2.63
N GLN A 82 5.64 2.56 -2.17
CA GLN A 82 6.12 2.66 -0.80
C GLN A 82 7.33 3.60 -0.74
N ILE A 83 7.34 4.57 0.18
CA ILE A 83 8.50 5.43 0.41
C ILE A 83 9.57 4.67 1.20
N GLU A 84 10.82 4.74 0.78
CA GLU A 84 11.97 4.11 1.46
C GLU A 84 12.53 5.00 2.60
N ILE A 85 11.68 5.37 3.57
CA ILE A 85 12.09 6.04 4.81
C ILE A 85 12.31 4.97 5.88
N LYS A 86 13.52 4.78 6.39
CA LYS A 86 13.76 3.79 7.46
C LYS A 86 13.63 4.45 8.83
N PRO A 87 12.96 3.83 9.82
CA PRO A 87 12.19 2.57 9.72
C PRO A 87 10.73 2.75 9.25
N TYR A 88 10.28 3.99 9.02
CA TYR A 88 8.84 4.32 8.98
C TYR A 88 8.05 3.98 7.72
N GLY A 89 8.69 3.86 6.57
CA GLY A 89 8.02 3.67 5.29
C GLY A 89 7.14 4.85 4.89
N GLY A 90 6.05 4.54 4.18
CA GLY A 90 5.05 5.52 3.72
C GLY A 90 4.30 4.99 2.51
N LEU A 91 2.98 5.18 2.47
CA LEU A 91 2.15 4.79 1.32
C LEU A 91 1.91 6.00 0.42
N VAL A 92 2.21 5.87 -0.87
CA VAL A 92 2.00 6.94 -1.85
C VAL A 92 1.28 6.40 -3.07
N HIS A 93 0.28 7.11 -3.58
CA HIS A 93 -0.33 6.80 -4.86
C HIS A 93 -0.23 8.02 -5.77
N VAL A 94 0.29 7.80 -6.97
CA VAL A 94 0.39 8.84 -8.00
C VAL A 94 -0.73 8.62 -9.01
N LYS A 95 -1.61 9.61 -9.13
CA LYS A 95 -2.74 9.57 -10.06
C LYS A 95 -2.66 10.69 -11.09
N PHE A 96 -3.32 10.48 -12.23
CA PHE A 96 -3.56 11.54 -13.20
C PHE A 96 -4.89 12.21 -12.90
N GLN A 97 -4.88 13.51 -12.63
CA GLN A 97 -6.07 14.29 -12.32
C GLN A 97 -5.89 15.70 -12.88
N ASN A 98 -6.92 16.27 -13.52
CA ASN A 98 -6.89 17.65 -14.04
C ASN A 98 -5.64 17.92 -14.91
N ASN A 99 -5.31 16.98 -15.80
CA ASN A 99 -4.14 17.06 -16.70
C ASN A 99 -2.77 17.18 -16.01
N LYS A 100 -2.66 16.78 -14.74
CA LYS A 100 -1.40 16.67 -13.99
C LYS A 100 -1.25 15.28 -13.36
N LEU A 101 0.00 14.87 -13.17
CA LEU A 101 0.34 13.76 -12.27
C LEU A 101 0.48 14.32 -10.86
N LEU A 102 -0.24 13.74 -9.90
CA LEU A 102 -0.27 14.19 -8.51
C LEU A 102 0.16 13.04 -7.60
N GLY A 103 1.25 13.23 -6.85
CA GLY A 103 1.73 12.29 -5.85
C GLY A 103 1.09 12.56 -4.50
N LEU A 104 0.26 11.63 -4.02
CA LEU A 104 -0.46 11.72 -2.76
C LEU A 104 0.09 10.72 -1.76
N GLN A 105 0.52 11.18 -0.59
CA GLN A 105 0.81 10.31 0.55
C GLN A 105 -0.47 10.02 1.31
N TYR A 106 -0.69 8.75 1.64
CA TYR A 106 -1.77 8.27 2.48
C TYR A 106 -1.20 7.83 3.82
N GLY A 107 -1.58 8.52 4.88
CA GLY A 107 -1.25 8.17 6.27
C GLY A 107 -2.42 7.45 6.94
N ALA A 108 -2.13 6.63 7.95
CA ALA A 108 -3.17 6.10 8.82
C ALA A 108 -3.95 7.24 9.51
N PRO A 109 -5.23 7.05 9.86
CA PRO A 109 -5.97 8.01 10.68
C PRO A 109 -5.37 8.17 12.08
N HIS A 110 -5.92 9.09 12.87
CA HIS A 110 -5.51 9.28 14.26
C HIS A 110 -5.86 8.04 15.09
N ASP A 111 -4.89 7.57 15.90
CA ASP A 111 -5.09 6.43 16.80
C ASP A 111 -6.18 6.75 17.83
N PRO A 112 -7.06 5.77 18.17
CA PRO A 112 -7.07 4.37 17.73
C PRO A 112 -8.06 4.08 16.57
N HIS A 113 -8.49 5.08 15.81
CA HIS A 113 -9.61 4.99 14.87
C HIS A 113 -9.28 4.30 13.54
N VAL A 114 -9.01 2.98 13.57
CA VAL A 114 -8.64 2.19 12.37
C VAL A 114 -9.69 2.22 11.25
N ASP A 115 -10.96 2.44 11.58
CA ASP A 115 -12.09 2.49 10.67
C ASP A 115 -12.22 3.85 9.95
N TRP A 116 -11.54 4.89 10.44
CA TRP A 116 -11.60 6.21 9.83
C TRP A 116 -10.87 6.26 8.46
N PRO A 117 -11.25 7.24 7.60
CA PRO A 117 -10.55 7.48 6.34
C PRO A 117 -9.08 7.81 6.54
N MET A 118 -8.27 7.47 5.54
CA MET A 118 -6.83 7.76 5.53
C MET A 118 -6.59 9.26 5.45
N MET A 119 -5.56 9.73 6.15
CA MET A 119 -5.08 11.11 5.99
C MET A 119 -4.38 11.26 4.65
N VAL A 120 -4.58 12.37 3.95
CA VAL A 120 -3.99 12.60 2.62
C VAL A 120 -3.12 13.85 2.62
N LYS A 121 -1.88 13.74 2.14
CA LYS A 121 -0.94 14.85 1.95
C LYS A 121 -0.45 14.89 0.51
N GLU A 122 -0.46 16.06 -0.13
CA GLU A 122 0.11 16.23 -1.47
C GLU A 122 1.64 16.37 -1.38
N LEU A 123 2.39 15.50 -2.05
CA LEU A 123 3.86 15.53 -2.02
C LEU A 123 4.45 16.35 -3.16
N PHE A 124 3.98 16.08 -4.38
CA PHE A 124 4.49 16.71 -5.59
C PHE A 124 3.45 16.66 -6.71
N GLN A 125 3.66 17.49 -7.73
CA GLN A 125 2.94 17.38 -8.99
C GLN A 125 3.86 17.54 -10.19
N VAL A 126 3.50 16.89 -11.29
CA VAL A 126 4.10 17.08 -12.61
C VAL A 126 3.00 17.50 -13.57
N MET A 127 3.13 18.66 -14.18
CA MET A 127 2.10 19.25 -15.05
C MET A 127 2.73 19.95 -16.25
N LEU A 128 1.88 20.39 -17.17
CA LEU A 128 2.25 21.32 -18.23
C LEU A 128 1.69 22.70 -17.87
N ASP A 129 2.45 23.76 -18.13
CA ASP A 129 1.92 25.14 -18.09
C ASP A 129 1.12 25.47 -19.36
N ASP A 130 0.60 26.70 -19.42
CA ASP A 130 -0.20 27.18 -20.56
C ASP A 130 0.58 27.24 -21.88
N GLU A 131 1.91 27.31 -21.82
CA GLU A 131 2.82 27.24 -22.97
C GLU A 131 3.19 25.79 -23.35
N GLY A 132 2.75 24.82 -22.55
CA GLY A 132 3.04 23.41 -22.71
C GLY A 132 4.45 23.03 -22.29
N ASN A 133 5.12 23.79 -21.42
CA ASN A 133 6.37 23.41 -20.78
C ASN A 133 6.09 22.53 -19.55
N THR A 134 6.96 21.56 -19.29
CA THR A 134 6.83 20.70 -18.10
C THR A 134 7.26 21.44 -16.84
N ILE A 135 6.36 21.49 -15.85
CA ILE A 135 6.62 22.01 -14.51
C ILE A 135 6.55 20.85 -13.51
N ILE A 136 7.55 20.77 -12.63
CA ILE A 136 7.60 19.85 -11.50
C ILE A 136 7.63 20.67 -10.23
N ASN A 137 6.62 20.51 -9.38
CA ASN A 137 6.53 21.20 -8.11
C ASN A 137 6.60 20.22 -6.94
N CYS A 138 7.38 20.60 -5.93
CA CYS A 138 7.22 20.12 -4.56
C CYS A 138 6.00 20.84 -3.95
N LEU A 139 5.17 20.10 -3.23
CA LEU A 139 3.94 20.61 -2.59
C LEU A 139 4.01 20.56 -1.06
N GLN A 140 5.18 20.21 -0.52
CA GLN A 140 5.42 20.09 0.91
C GLN A 140 5.74 21.44 1.55
N GLY A 141 5.48 21.56 2.85
CA GLY A 141 5.79 22.78 3.60
C GLY A 141 4.73 23.89 3.48
N PRO A 142 4.83 24.95 4.31
CA PRO A 142 3.79 25.96 4.43
C PRO A 142 3.72 27.00 3.30
N GLN A 143 4.74 27.12 2.45
CA GLN A 143 4.88 28.21 1.47
C GLN A 143 4.28 27.89 0.09
N GLY A 144 3.51 26.81 -0.04
CA GLY A 144 2.86 26.41 -1.29
C GLY A 144 3.81 25.82 -2.33
N PRO A 145 3.33 25.64 -3.58
CA PRO A 145 4.09 24.95 -4.63
C PRO A 145 5.40 25.67 -4.98
N HIS A 146 6.49 24.92 -5.03
CA HIS A 146 7.81 25.44 -5.42
C HIS A 146 8.62 24.40 -6.19
N LYS A 147 9.77 24.80 -6.72
CA LYS A 147 10.55 23.98 -7.66
C LYS A 147 10.91 22.61 -7.06
N GLY A 148 10.51 21.56 -7.77
CA GLY A 148 10.88 20.17 -7.49
C GLY A 148 11.53 19.52 -8.72
N GLN A 149 12.01 18.29 -8.52
CA GLN A 149 12.58 17.45 -9.57
C GLN A 149 12.19 15.99 -9.38
N ILE A 150 12.07 15.27 -10.49
CA ILE A 150 11.97 13.81 -10.53
C ILE A 150 13.21 13.29 -11.26
N PRO A 151 14.34 13.05 -10.56
CA PRO A 151 15.52 12.47 -11.17
C PRO A 151 15.21 11.05 -11.67
N LEU A 152 15.67 10.75 -12.89
CA LEU A 152 15.62 9.37 -13.38
C LEU A 152 16.59 8.52 -12.56
N LEU A 153 16.03 7.52 -11.87
CA LEU A 153 16.81 6.38 -11.41
C LEU A 153 17.04 5.44 -12.60
N ASN A 154 18.01 4.53 -12.51
CA ASN A 154 18.30 3.58 -13.59
C ASN A 154 17.01 2.92 -14.10
N ALA A 155 16.81 2.93 -15.42
CA ALA A 155 15.56 2.54 -16.10
C ALA A 155 15.12 1.08 -15.87
N SER A 156 16.00 0.24 -15.29
CA SER A 156 15.71 -1.14 -14.92
C SER A 156 15.07 -1.28 -13.53
N THR A 157 14.90 -0.20 -12.78
CA THR A 157 14.42 -0.26 -11.40
C THR A 157 12.94 0.11 -11.29
N ALA A 158 12.17 -0.69 -10.56
CA ALA A 158 10.79 -0.37 -10.16
C ALA A 158 10.77 0.70 -9.05
N ARG A 159 11.53 1.78 -9.26
CA ARG A 159 11.77 2.87 -8.31
C ARG A 159 11.84 4.22 -9.01
N PHE A 160 11.48 5.27 -8.31
CA PHE A 160 11.77 6.65 -8.72
C PHE A 160 12.16 7.51 -7.52
N MET A 161 12.65 8.73 -7.78
CA MET A 161 12.99 9.70 -6.75
C MET A 161 12.23 11.02 -6.97
N SER A 162 11.81 11.67 -5.89
CA SER A 162 11.41 13.08 -5.90
C SER A 162 12.35 13.89 -5.03
N LYS A 163 12.70 15.09 -5.48
CA LYS A 163 13.61 15.99 -4.77
C LYS A 163 13.07 17.42 -4.77
N CYS A 164 13.02 18.05 -3.60
CA CYS A 164 12.81 19.49 -3.48
C CYS A 164 14.08 20.26 -3.89
N CYS A 165 13.93 21.39 -4.60
CA CYS A 165 15.04 22.30 -4.92
C CYS A 165 15.08 23.55 -4.03
N CYS A 166 14.13 23.72 -3.13
CA CYS A 166 13.97 24.91 -2.29
C CYS A 166 13.68 24.53 -0.81
N PRO A 167 14.59 23.83 -0.11
CA PRO A 167 14.33 23.31 1.24
C PRO A 167 14.08 24.41 2.28
N ASP A 168 14.51 25.64 2.04
CA ASP A 168 14.21 26.78 2.92
C ASP A 168 12.71 27.09 2.98
N LEU A 169 11.97 26.76 1.92
CA LEU A 169 10.51 26.87 1.84
C LEU A 169 9.79 25.71 2.55
N HIS A 170 10.50 24.93 3.36
CA HIS A 170 9.89 23.96 4.26
C HIS A 170 9.94 24.41 5.71
N ARG A 171 10.70 25.48 5.99
CA ARG A 171 10.89 25.97 7.34
C ARG A 171 9.64 26.66 7.85
N HIS A 172 9.33 26.41 9.12
CA HIS A 172 8.31 27.19 9.80
C HIS A 172 8.89 28.57 10.15
N PRO A 173 8.15 29.68 9.94
CA PRO A 173 8.63 31.02 10.26
C PRO A 173 9.04 31.22 11.73
N GLN A 174 8.45 30.43 12.63
CA GLN A 174 8.73 30.45 14.08
C GLN A 174 9.80 29.43 14.51
N GLY A 175 10.45 28.75 13.56
CA GLY A 175 11.53 27.81 13.83
C GLY A 175 11.08 26.35 14.04
N ARG A 176 12.06 25.50 14.32
CA ARG A 176 11.94 24.03 14.28
C ARG A 176 11.01 23.45 15.35
N GLU A 177 10.89 24.11 16.49
CA GLU A 177 9.96 23.69 17.54
C GLU A 177 8.51 23.75 17.05
N GLN A 178 8.14 24.84 16.38
CA GLN A 178 6.81 24.94 15.79
C GLN A 178 6.62 24.00 14.60
N GLU A 179 7.68 23.69 13.84
CA GLU A 179 7.63 22.61 12.82
C GLU A 179 7.24 21.27 13.46
N PHE A 180 7.86 20.95 14.61
CA PHE A 180 7.59 19.71 15.34
C PHE A 180 6.17 19.68 15.92
N LEU A 181 5.74 20.74 16.61
CA LEU A 181 4.40 20.81 17.22
C LEU A 181 3.30 20.70 16.16
N LYS A 182 3.42 21.44 15.06
CA LYS A 182 2.47 21.36 13.94
C LYS A 182 2.46 19.96 13.32
N TRP A 183 3.63 19.35 13.13
CA TRP A 183 3.72 17.98 12.62
C TRP A 183 3.05 16.97 13.57
N CYS A 184 3.26 17.08 14.89
CA CYS A 184 2.61 16.24 15.88
C CYS A 184 1.09 16.42 15.87
N GLN A 185 0.60 17.65 15.75
CA GLN A 185 -0.83 17.94 15.63
C GLN A 185 -1.44 17.26 14.40
N GLU A 186 -0.75 17.30 13.25
CA GLU A 186 -1.19 16.60 12.03
C GLU A 186 -1.18 15.07 12.18
N GLU A 187 -0.14 14.50 12.80
CA GLU A 187 0.00 13.05 12.94
C GLU A 187 -0.93 12.44 13.99
N MET A 188 -1.25 13.19 15.05
CA MET A 188 -1.98 12.66 16.22
C MET A 188 -3.41 13.21 16.36
N GLY A 189 -3.72 14.35 15.75
CA GLY A 189 -5.06 14.95 15.84
C GLY A 189 -5.41 15.54 17.21
N VAL A 190 -4.43 15.69 18.09
CA VAL A 190 -4.61 16.21 19.47
C VAL A 190 -4.07 17.62 19.62
N SER A 191 -4.44 18.29 20.72
CA SER A 191 -3.97 19.64 21.03
C SER A 191 -2.47 19.65 21.40
N GLU A 192 -1.82 20.81 21.27
CA GLU A 192 -0.42 20.98 21.70
C GLU A 192 -0.21 20.64 23.17
N GLU A 193 -1.18 20.98 24.04
CA GLU A 193 -1.12 20.67 25.47
C GLU A 193 -1.12 19.16 25.73
N ASP A 194 -1.96 18.40 25.01
CA ASP A 194 -2.02 16.93 25.15
C ASP A 194 -0.75 16.24 24.65
N ILE A 195 -0.11 16.79 23.61
CA ILE A 195 1.19 16.33 23.11
C ILE A 195 2.24 16.46 24.21
N MET A 196 2.15 17.48 25.07
CA MET A 196 3.15 17.82 26.09
C MET A 196 3.19 16.87 27.33
N PHE A 197 2.27 15.91 27.47
CA PHE A 197 2.18 15.05 28.65
C PHE A 197 2.46 13.54 28.46
N GLN A 198 2.86 13.08 27.26
CA GLN A 198 2.87 11.65 26.94
C GLN A 198 4.25 11.08 26.59
N HIS A 199 4.52 9.84 27.02
CA HIS A 199 5.69 9.03 26.60
C HIS A 199 5.82 8.92 25.06
N MET A 200 4.73 9.14 24.32
CA MET A 200 4.73 9.21 22.85
C MET A 200 5.58 10.37 22.30
N GLN A 201 5.93 11.39 23.09
CA GLN A 201 6.80 12.48 22.65
C GLN A 201 8.15 12.00 22.14
N GLU A 202 8.80 11.09 22.85
CA GLU A 202 10.13 10.62 22.47
C GLU A 202 10.08 9.90 21.12
N LEU A 203 9.05 9.07 20.91
CA LEU A 203 8.81 8.37 19.66
C LEU A 203 8.46 9.34 18.53
N LEU A 204 7.58 10.31 18.77
CA LEU A 204 7.19 11.33 17.80
C LEU A 204 8.37 12.23 17.42
N PHE A 205 9.15 12.68 18.41
CA PHE A 205 10.33 13.50 18.19
C PHE A 205 11.38 12.74 17.38
N MET A 206 11.65 11.48 17.72
CA MET A 206 12.54 10.63 16.95
C MET A 206 12.03 10.43 15.51
N LYS A 207 10.73 10.16 15.33
CA LYS A 207 10.11 10.02 13.99
C LYS A 207 10.27 11.29 13.17
N PHE A 208 9.93 12.44 13.74
CA PHE A 208 10.13 13.75 13.12
C PHE A 208 11.59 13.99 12.73
N MET A 209 12.53 13.72 13.64
CA MET A 209 13.96 13.93 13.40
C MET A 209 14.47 13.06 12.24
N ILE A 210 14.12 11.78 12.22
CA ILE A 210 14.52 10.83 11.17
C ILE A 210 13.90 11.22 9.82
N ILE A 211 12.60 11.50 9.76
CA ILE A 211 11.94 11.88 8.50
C ILE A 211 12.57 13.15 7.92
N ASN A 212 12.88 14.13 8.77
CA ASN A 212 13.50 15.39 8.32
C ASN A 212 14.94 15.23 7.81
N GLN A 213 15.66 14.15 8.17
CA GLN A 213 16.99 13.89 7.60
C GLN A 213 16.95 13.61 6.10
N TYR A 214 15.81 13.17 5.57
CA TYR A 214 15.63 12.96 4.14
C TYR A 214 15.52 14.27 3.36
N GLN A 215 15.33 15.42 4.03
CA GLN A 215 15.27 16.75 3.42
C GLN A 215 14.33 16.81 2.20
N PHE A 216 13.19 16.12 2.30
CA PHE A 216 12.18 16.05 1.22
C PHE A 216 12.74 15.50 -0.10
N CYS A 217 13.74 14.63 0.01
CA CYS A 217 14.30 13.81 -1.05
C CYS A 217 13.95 12.35 -0.75
N TYR A 218 13.00 11.81 -1.52
CA TYR A 218 12.42 10.50 -1.25
C TYR A 218 12.63 9.56 -2.42
N VAL A 219 12.99 8.31 -2.11
CA VAL A 219 12.97 7.20 -3.06
C VAL A 219 11.70 6.40 -2.83
N TYR A 220 11.04 6.06 -3.92
CA TYR A 220 9.77 5.33 -3.93
C TYR A 220 9.99 4.00 -4.61
N LYS A 221 9.53 2.91 -3.99
CA LYS A 221 9.54 1.56 -4.53
C LYS A 221 8.15 1.16 -4.94
N ARG A 222 8.01 0.56 -6.12
CA ARG A 222 6.72 0.10 -6.64
C ARG A 222 6.07 -0.88 -5.67
N LEU A 223 4.80 -0.63 -5.35
CA LEU A 223 3.96 -1.55 -4.60
C LEU A 223 2.92 -2.13 -5.55
N THR A 224 2.99 -3.44 -5.76
CA THR A 224 2.00 -4.15 -6.59
C THR A 224 0.84 -4.56 -5.69
N MET A 225 -0.37 -4.11 -6.05
CA MET A 225 -1.59 -4.51 -5.35
C MET A 225 -1.96 -5.94 -5.76
N PRO A 226 -2.27 -6.83 -4.78
CA PRO A 226 -2.69 -8.19 -5.07
C PRO A 226 -4.07 -8.18 -5.75
N PRO A 227 -4.34 -9.10 -6.71
CA PRO A 227 -5.66 -9.22 -7.30
C PRO A 227 -6.65 -9.80 -6.27
N HIS A 228 -7.93 -9.42 -6.41
CA HIS A 228 -9.03 -10.07 -5.69
C HIS A 228 -9.31 -11.44 -6.32
N LEU A 229 -9.37 -12.49 -5.51
CA LEU A 229 -9.73 -13.84 -5.94
C LEU A 229 -11.04 -14.30 -5.24
N PRO A 230 -11.96 -15.01 -5.93
CA PRO A 230 -13.32 -15.30 -5.43
C PRO A 230 -13.45 -16.21 -4.19
N GLU A 231 -12.35 -16.66 -3.58
CA GLU A 231 -12.36 -17.71 -2.54
C GLU A 231 -11.48 -17.37 -1.33
N GLN A 232 -11.05 -16.12 -1.21
CA GLN A 232 -10.18 -15.71 -0.13
C GLN A 232 -10.96 -15.49 1.16
N LEU A 233 -10.40 -15.96 2.29
CA LEU A 233 -10.97 -15.80 3.63
C LEU A 233 -11.25 -14.33 3.99
N ILE A 234 -10.34 -13.47 3.54
CA ILE A 234 -10.47 -12.02 3.56
C ILE A 234 -9.81 -11.49 2.29
N ALA A 235 -10.45 -10.54 1.61
CA ALA A 235 -9.88 -10.01 0.38
C ALA A 235 -8.49 -9.37 0.65
N PRO A 236 -7.46 -9.66 -0.15
CA PRO A 236 -6.13 -9.09 0.03
C PRO A 236 -6.15 -7.59 -0.27
N GLY A 237 -5.14 -6.88 0.20
CA GLY A 237 -5.08 -5.43 0.08
C GLY A 237 -4.51 -4.74 1.30
N LEU A 238 -4.69 -3.43 1.37
CA LEU A 238 -4.14 -2.58 2.42
C LEU A 238 -5.11 -2.50 3.60
N PHE A 239 -4.55 -2.51 4.81
CA PHE A 239 -5.28 -2.39 6.06
C PHE A 239 -4.56 -1.43 7.01
N LYS A 240 -5.33 -0.64 7.75
CA LYS A 240 -4.87 0.16 8.88
C LYS A 240 -4.96 -0.71 10.13
N GLY A 241 -3.91 -0.77 10.95
CA GLY A 241 -3.94 -1.60 12.15
C GLY A 241 -3.20 -0.99 13.33
N THR A 242 -3.60 -1.36 14.54
CA THR A 242 -2.98 -0.87 15.78
C THR A 242 -1.67 -1.58 16.12
N TYR A 243 -0.66 -0.81 16.51
CA TYR A 243 0.67 -1.28 16.92
C TYR A 243 1.13 -0.67 18.25
N GLY A 244 0.26 -0.72 19.27
CA GLY A 244 0.63 -0.28 20.62
C GLY A 244 1.07 1.19 20.64
N SER A 245 2.11 1.52 21.41
CA SER A 245 2.62 2.89 21.56
C SER A 245 3.08 3.57 20.26
N HIS A 246 3.22 2.82 19.18
CA HIS A 246 3.60 3.35 17.86
C HIS A 246 2.40 3.90 17.07
N GLY A 247 1.17 3.72 17.59
CA GLY A 247 -0.05 4.18 16.94
C GLY A 247 -0.54 3.21 15.86
N LEU A 248 -1.09 3.77 14.78
CA LEU A 248 -1.59 3.01 13.65
C LEU A 248 -0.53 2.83 12.56
N GLU A 249 -0.46 1.64 11.99
CA GLU A 249 0.38 1.32 10.85
C GLU A 249 -0.45 0.74 9.70
N ILE A 250 0.09 0.87 8.49
CA ILE A 250 -0.49 0.30 7.28
C ILE A 250 0.20 -1.01 6.97
N VAL A 251 -0.56 -2.08 6.78
CA VAL A 251 -0.08 -3.39 6.33
C VAL A 251 -0.70 -3.77 5.00
N LEU A 252 0.05 -4.49 4.18
CA LEU A 252 -0.42 -5.13 2.97
C LEU A 252 -0.62 -6.62 3.27
N LEU A 253 -1.88 -7.07 3.20
CA LEU A 253 -2.26 -8.47 3.28
C LEU A 253 -2.19 -9.09 1.88
N THR A 254 -1.42 -10.16 1.75
CA THR A 254 -1.30 -10.98 0.53
C THR A 254 -1.41 -12.46 0.85
N TYR A 255 -1.76 -13.26 -0.15
CA TYR A 255 -1.75 -14.72 -0.04
C TYR A 255 -0.55 -15.31 -0.79
N ASP A 256 0.05 -16.33 -0.20
CA ASP A 256 0.99 -17.23 -0.88
C ASP A 256 0.57 -18.67 -0.58
N ARG A 257 -0.07 -19.33 -1.56
CA ARG A 257 -0.73 -20.63 -1.39
C ARG A 257 -1.72 -20.58 -0.22
N HIS A 258 -1.47 -21.34 0.84
CA HIS A 258 -2.28 -21.40 2.05
C HIS A 258 -1.75 -20.49 3.17
N TYR A 259 -0.81 -19.60 2.89
CA TYR A 259 -0.31 -18.61 3.86
C TYR A 259 -0.91 -17.24 3.63
N ILE A 260 -1.27 -16.56 4.74
CA ILE A 260 -1.51 -15.12 4.75
C ILE A 260 -0.23 -14.42 5.20
N HIS A 261 0.19 -13.41 4.44
CA HIS A 261 1.31 -12.53 4.75
C HIS A 261 0.80 -11.11 4.98
N CYS A 262 1.06 -10.53 6.15
CA CYS A 262 0.83 -9.10 6.40
C CYS A 262 2.18 -8.39 6.48
N LYS A 263 2.55 -7.70 5.41
CA LYS A 263 3.80 -6.94 5.31
C LYS A 263 3.58 -5.49 5.70
N LYS A 264 4.46 -4.92 6.51
CA LYS A 264 4.39 -3.50 6.88
C LYS A 264 4.65 -2.60 5.69
N ILE A 265 3.72 -1.69 5.42
CA ILE A 265 3.89 -0.59 4.44
C ILE A 265 4.40 0.65 5.14
N THR A 266 3.85 0.94 6.32
CA THR A 266 4.48 1.79 7.32
C THR A 266 4.92 0.92 8.49
N GLY A 267 5.91 1.38 9.25
CA GLY A 267 6.39 0.66 10.41
C GLY A 267 7.09 1.56 11.41
N ASP A 268 7.81 0.93 12.32
CA ASP A 268 8.31 1.57 13.51
C ASP A 268 9.75 1.09 13.82
N PRO A 269 10.44 1.73 14.78
CA PRO A 269 11.81 1.35 15.15
C PRO A 269 11.98 -0.08 15.68
N ASN A 270 10.90 -0.73 16.12
CA ASN A 270 10.94 -2.12 16.55
C ASN A 270 10.72 -3.05 15.35
N VAL A 271 9.65 -2.88 14.56
CA VAL A 271 9.42 -3.65 13.34
C VAL A 271 9.29 -2.69 12.15
N PRO A 272 10.37 -2.53 11.36
CA PRO A 272 10.42 -1.57 10.26
C PRO A 272 9.41 -1.85 9.14
N ALA A 273 9.12 -0.80 8.37
CA ALA A 273 8.44 -0.93 7.09
C ALA A 273 9.18 -1.91 6.18
N SER A 274 8.42 -2.64 5.37
CA SER A 274 8.83 -3.78 4.55
C SER A 274 9.10 -5.10 5.29
N GLU A 275 9.00 -5.17 6.61
CA GLU A 275 9.10 -6.45 7.32
C GLU A 275 7.77 -7.21 7.30
N LEU A 276 7.84 -8.55 7.38
CA LEU A 276 6.68 -9.43 7.48
C LEU A 276 6.19 -9.45 8.93
N SER A 277 5.19 -8.64 9.26
CA SER A 277 4.71 -8.48 10.63
C SER A 277 3.87 -9.66 11.11
N VAL A 278 3.05 -10.26 10.24
CA VAL A 278 2.20 -11.41 10.59
C VAL A 278 2.30 -12.46 9.47
N LEU A 279 2.43 -13.73 9.85
CA LEU A 279 2.32 -14.92 8.99
C LEU A 279 1.29 -15.85 9.58
N VAL A 280 0.42 -16.40 8.75
CA VAL A 280 -0.66 -17.30 9.19
C VAL A 280 -0.72 -18.49 8.27
N ASP A 281 -0.78 -19.71 8.82
CA ASP A 281 -1.12 -20.91 8.06
C ASP A 281 -2.65 -21.10 8.11
N THR A 282 -3.30 -21.14 6.94
CA THR A 282 -4.76 -21.23 6.83
C THR A 282 -5.29 -22.66 6.71
N LYS A 283 -4.43 -23.69 6.81
CA LYS A 283 -4.85 -25.09 6.67
C LYS A 283 -5.74 -25.58 7.80
N LYS A 284 -5.49 -25.11 9.02
CA LYS A 284 -6.17 -25.61 10.23
C LYS A 284 -6.89 -24.46 10.95
N PRO A 285 -8.21 -24.30 10.72
CA PRO A 285 -8.97 -23.34 11.50
C PRO A 285 -9.06 -23.80 12.96
N LEU A 286 -8.96 -22.84 13.87
CA LEU A 286 -9.09 -23.03 15.31
C LEU A 286 -10.53 -22.74 15.73
N MET A 287 -11.17 -23.69 16.41
CA MET A 287 -12.50 -23.54 16.99
C MET A 287 -12.36 -23.61 18.51
N LEU A 288 -12.74 -22.54 19.19
CA LEU A 288 -12.61 -22.43 20.64
C LEU A 288 -13.97 -22.19 21.29
N ASP A 289 -14.23 -22.87 22.40
CA ASP A 289 -15.32 -22.50 23.29
C ASP A 289 -15.01 -21.22 24.08
N GLU A 290 -15.97 -20.74 24.87
CA GLU A 290 -15.80 -19.49 25.63
C GLU A 290 -14.70 -19.58 26.68
N GLU A 291 -14.59 -20.70 27.39
CA GLU A 291 -13.60 -20.92 28.46
C GLU A 291 -12.18 -20.90 27.90
N GLN A 292 -11.96 -21.61 26.77
CA GLN A 292 -10.68 -21.63 26.04
C GLN A 292 -10.27 -20.26 25.51
N GLN A 293 -11.22 -19.32 25.34
CA GLN A 293 -10.93 -17.98 24.87
C GLN A 293 -10.62 -17.01 26.00
N VAL A 294 -11.28 -17.13 27.15
CA VAL A 294 -11.14 -16.15 28.24
C VAL A 294 -10.01 -16.48 29.20
N ASP A 295 -9.67 -17.76 29.40
CA ASP A 295 -8.54 -18.17 30.26
C ASP A 295 -7.22 -18.21 29.45
N PRO A 296 -6.23 -17.35 29.78
CA PRO A 296 -4.93 -17.35 29.11
C PRO A 296 -4.18 -18.70 29.17
N THR A 297 -4.41 -19.49 30.21
CA THR A 297 -3.78 -20.80 30.41
C THR A 297 -4.34 -21.83 29.44
N GLU A 298 -5.67 -21.91 29.34
CA GLU A 298 -6.33 -22.78 28.38
C GLU A 298 -6.05 -22.34 26.95
N LEU A 299 -6.03 -21.03 26.69
CA LEU A 299 -5.67 -20.50 25.37
C LEU A 299 -4.25 -20.93 24.96
N ALA A 300 -3.26 -20.82 25.84
CA ALA A 300 -1.92 -21.29 25.55
C ALA A 300 -1.88 -22.80 25.28
N ARG A 301 -2.61 -23.59 26.09
CA ARG A 301 -2.68 -25.05 25.95
C ARG A 301 -3.23 -25.47 24.59
N VAL A 302 -4.34 -24.86 24.12
CA VAL A 302 -4.94 -25.20 22.82
C VAL A 302 -4.05 -24.77 21.65
N THR A 303 -3.34 -23.65 21.77
CA THR A 303 -2.40 -23.19 20.73
C THR A 303 -1.21 -24.14 20.60
N GLU A 304 -0.59 -24.52 21.71
CA GLU A 304 0.52 -25.49 21.68
C GLU A 304 0.09 -26.85 21.12
N GLN A 305 -1.15 -27.27 21.40
CA GLN A 305 -1.68 -28.53 20.87
C GLN A 305 -1.85 -28.44 19.35
N ALA A 306 -2.38 -27.33 18.84
CA ALA A 306 -2.52 -27.10 17.40
C ALA A 306 -1.14 -27.12 16.69
N ASP A 307 -0.11 -26.52 17.30
CA ASP A 307 1.25 -26.48 16.76
C ASP A 307 1.92 -27.88 16.76
N LYS A 308 1.79 -28.65 17.85
CA LYS A 308 2.36 -30.02 17.96
C LYS A 308 1.75 -30.99 16.95
N GLU A 309 0.46 -30.87 16.68
CA GLU A 309 -0.23 -31.65 15.65
C GLU A 309 0.23 -31.32 14.22
N GLU A 310 0.91 -30.18 14.00
CA GLU A 310 1.56 -29.88 12.72
C GLU A 310 2.93 -30.56 12.59
N GLU A 311 3.77 -30.52 13.62
CA GLU A 311 5.10 -31.13 13.58
C GLU A 311 5.04 -32.66 13.36
N MET A 312 4.10 -33.35 14.02
CA MET A 312 3.91 -34.80 13.84
C MET A 312 3.42 -35.18 12.43
N ASN A 313 2.54 -34.37 11.84
CA ASN A 313 2.02 -34.63 10.49
C ASN A 313 3.00 -34.20 9.39
N GLY A 314 3.82 -33.18 9.62
CA GLY A 314 4.88 -32.74 8.70
C GLY A 314 6.05 -33.72 8.60
N ASN A 315 6.42 -34.38 9.69
CA ASN A 315 7.48 -35.40 9.70
C ASN A 315 7.07 -36.74 9.08
N SER A 316 5.79 -36.96 8.79
CA SER A 316 5.31 -38.16 8.11
C SER A 316 5.40 -38.06 6.57
N ALA A 317 5.66 -36.87 6.03
CA ALA A 317 5.71 -36.61 4.57
C ALA A 317 7.13 -36.60 3.98
N SER A 318 8.19 -36.72 4.79
CA SER A 318 9.60 -36.57 4.37
C SER A 318 10.32 -37.88 4.04
N ASN A 319 9.60 -39.00 3.89
CA ASN A 319 10.20 -40.33 3.68
C ASN A 319 9.77 -41.05 2.38
N ASN A 320 9.71 -40.34 1.25
CA ASN A 320 9.78 -40.99 -0.07
C ASN A 320 10.58 -40.16 -1.07
N GLN A 321 11.76 -40.67 -1.43
CA GLN A 321 12.65 -40.13 -2.45
C GLN A 321 12.11 -40.39 -3.87
N SER A 322 12.17 -39.33 -4.68
CA SER A 322 12.47 -39.25 -6.13
C SER A 322 11.77 -40.20 -7.11
N GLN A 323 10.91 -39.63 -7.95
CA GLN A 323 10.95 -39.87 -9.40
C GLN A 323 10.45 -38.64 -10.16
N GLU A 324 11.27 -38.16 -11.09
CA GLU A 324 10.97 -37.09 -12.04
C GLU A 324 9.92 -37.53 -13.07
N GLY A 325 9.05 -36.61 -13.48
CA GLY A 325 8.12 -36.78 -14.59
C GLY A 325 7.29 -35.52 -14.83
N GLU A 326 7.47 -34.91 -16.00
CA GLU A 326 6.68 -33.80 -16.54
C GLU A 326 5.18 -34.17 -16.64
N ALA A 327 4.28 -33.25 -16.28
CA ALA A 327 3.11 -32.84 -17.07
C ALA A 327 2.14 -31.94 -16.26
N CYS A 328 1.43 -31.12 -17.02
CA CYS A 328 0.33 -30.23 -16.70
C CYS A 328 -0.86 -30.85 -15.93
N GLY A 329 -1.58 -29.99 -15.19
CA GLY A 329 -2.89 -30.27 -14.58
C GLY A 329 -3.05 -29.51 -13.25
N SER A 330 -3.76 -28.37 -13.22
CA SER A 330 -5.19 -28.25 -12.90
C SER A 330 -5.55 -28.67 -11.46
N GLY A 331 -6.00 -27.68 -10.68
CA GLY A 331 -6.96 -27.87 -9.60
C GLY A 331 -6.40 -28.37 -8.27
N HIS A 332 -6.17 -27.45 -7.35
CA HIS A 332 -6.52 -27.71 -5.96
C HIS A 332 -7.46 -26.61 -5.49
N ASP A 333 -8.74 -26.90 -5.67
CA ASP A 333 -9.87 -26.23 -5.02
C ASP A 333 -9.60 -26.13 -3.53
N VAL A 334 -9.67 -24.91 -3.00
CA VAL A 334 -10.08 -24.73 -1.61
C VAL A 334 -11.60 -24.96 -1.64
N SER A 335 -12.01 -26.23 -1.61
CA SER A 335 -13.42 -26.60 -1.57
C SER A 335 -14.07 -25.93 -0.36
N GLN A 336 -14.96 -24.97 -0.62
CA GLN A 336 -15.76 -24.20 0.36
C GLN A 336 -16.70 -25.05 1.25
N GLN A 337 -16.53 -26.38 1.31
CA GLN A 337 -17.52 -27.30 1.87
C GLN A 337 -17.38 -27.62 3.36
N HIS A 338 -16.44 -27.02 4.09
CA HIS A 338 -16.42 -27.12 5.56
C HIS A 338 -15.77 -25.89 6.23
N LEU A 339 -16.12 -24.68 5.78
CA LEU A 339 -15.80 -23.50 6.57
C LEU A 339 -16.55 -23.61 7.92
N PRO A 340 -15.85 -23.58 9.07
CA PRO A 340 -16.52 -23.62 10.36
C PRO A 340 -17.56 -22.50 10.46
N GLN A 341 -18.69 -22.79 11.10
CA GLN A 341 -19.65 -21.74 11.45
C GLN A 341 -18.96 -20.69 12.31
N SER A 342 -19.36 -19.43 12.13
CA SER A 342 -18.90 -18.32 12.97
C SER A 342 -18.90 -18.70 14.45
N GLN A 343 -17.84 -18.32 15.17
CA GLN A 343 -17.72 -18.56 16.61
C GLN A 343 -17.74 -17.22 17.36
N PRO A 344 -18.18 -17.22 18.64
CA PRO A 344 -17.95 -16.09 19.53
C PRO A 344 -16.47 -15.73 19.61
N PHE A 345 -16.18 -14.45 19.80
CA PHE A 345 -14.82 -13.96 20.02
C PHE A 345 -14.74 -13.16 21.31
N ALA A 346 -13.90 -13.64 22.23
CA ALA A 346 -13.57 -12.96 23.47
C ALA A 346 -12.05 -12.75 23.56
N ILE A 347 -11.66 -11.64 24.19
CA ILE A 347 -10.27 -11.37 24.54
C ILE A 347 -9.97 -12.06 25.89
N PRO A 348 -8.82 -12.74 26.03
CA PRO A 348 -8.46 -13.38 27.29
C PRO A 348 -8.28 -12.39 28.44
N GLU A 349 -8.48 -12.86 29.67
CA GLU A 349 -8.30 -12.03 30.86
C GLU A 349 -6.88 -11.44 30.93
N GLY A 350 -6.80 -10.13 31.22
CA GLY A 350 -5.53 -9.41 31.33
C GLY A 350 -4.87 -9.04 30.00
N PHE A 351 -5.46 -9.40 28.85
CA PHE A 351 -5.02 -8.90 27.55
C PHE A 351 -5.53 -7.48 27.32
N ARG A 352 -4.70 -6.66 26.65
CA ARG A 352 -5.01 -5.26 26.36
C ARG A 352 -5.59 -5.12 24.96
N GLU A 353 -6.57 -4.24 24.84
CA GLU A 353 -7.11 -3.73 23.58
C GLU A 353 -7.12 -2.19 23.65
N ARG A 354 -6.85 -1.49 22.54
CA ARG A 354 -6.65 -0.02 22.53
C ARG A 354 -7.96 0.78 22.60
N GLY A 355 -9.00 0.26 23.24
CA GLY A 355 -10.33 0.88 23.30
C GLY A 355 -11.04 0.90 21.95
N ILE A 356 -10.73 -0.06 21.06
CA ILE A 356 -11.33 -0.13 19.73
C ILE A 356 -12.57 -1.00 19.79
N ASN A 357 -13.63 -0.56 19.13
CA ASN A 357 -14.78 -1.43 18.93
C ASN A 357 -14.44 -2.50 17.89
N TYR A 358 -14.47 -3.76 18.31
CA TYR A 358 -14.28 -4.92 17.42
C TYR A 358 -15.47 -5.88 17.55
N PRO A 359 -15.81 -6.61 16.48
CA PRO A 359 -16.88 -7.60 16.52
C PRO A 359 -16.63 -8.68 17.58
N LYS A 360 -17.69 -9.06 18.31
CA LYS A 360 -17.66 -10.12 19.36
C LYS A 360 -17.88 -11.52 18.79
N THR A 361 -17.80 -11.66 17.48
CA THR A 361 -17.89 -12.90 16.73
C THR A 361 -16.84 -12.85 15.62
N CYS A 362 -16.29 -13.99 15.24
CA CYS A 362 -15.41 -14.09 14.08
C CYS A 362 -15.93 -15.13 13.09
N LYS A 363 -15.66 -14.92 11.80
CA LYS A 363 -15.90 -15.90 10.74
C LYS A 363 -14.95 -17.08 10.89
N MET A 364 -13.67 -16.80 11.15
CA MET A 364 -12.63 -17.81 11.28
C MET A 364 -11.50 -17.34 12.21
N ARG A 365 -10.75 -18.32 12.74
CA ARG A 365 -9.58 -18.10 13.59
C ARG A 365 -8.49 -19.11 13.22
N PHE A 366 -7.23 -18.70 13.24
CA PHE A 366 -6.08 -19.53 12.88
C PHE A 366 -4.90 -19.25 13.79
N CYS A 367 -4.04 -20.25 14.00
CA CYS A 367 -2.71 -20.01 14.55
C CYS A 367 -1.86 -19.23 13.54
N GLY A 368 -1.05 -18.31 14.05
CA GLY A 368 -0.12 -17.54 13.26
C GLY A 368 1.03 -17.05 14.12
N THR A 369 1.98 -16.38 13.48
CA THR A 369 3.14 -15.83 14.18
C THR A 369 3.36 -14.37 13.82
N GLY A 370 3.53 -13.56 14.86
CA GLY A 370 3.84 -12.15 14.77
C GLY A 370 5.34 -11.91 14.94
N LEU A 371 5.92 -11.06 14.09
CA LEU A 371 7.30 -10.62 14.24
C LEU A 371 7.39 -9.51 15.30
N ILE A 372 8.27 -9.70 16.28
CA ILE A 372 8.61 -8.69 17.29
C ILE A 372 10.12 -8.45 17.29
N ALA A 373 10.56 -7.30 17.79
CA ALA A 373 11.96 -7.03 18.07
C ALA A 373 12.11 -5.92 19.13
N GLY A 374 13.30 -5.83 19.72
CA GLY A 374 13.69 -4.68 20.52
C GLY A 374 13.87 -3.42 19.65
N HIS A 375 14.03 -2.28 20.33
CA HIS A 375 14.25 -1.00 19.65
C HIS A 375 15.46 -1.06 18.72
N GLY A 376 15.35 -0.44 17.54
CA GLY A 376 16.36 -0.50 16.48
C GLY A 376 16.39 -1.83 15.72
N TYR A 377 15.25 -2.54 15.69
CA TYR A 377 15.09 -3.88 15.12
C TYR A 377 16.10 -4.90 15.69
N THR A 378 16.31 -4.86 17.00
CA THR A 378 17.30 -5.71 17.68
C THR A 378 16.70 -7.05 18.08
N SER A 379 17.45 -8.13 17.83
CA SER A 379 17.06 -9.51 18.17
C SER A 379 15.63 -9.88 17.70
N PRO A 380 15.32 -9.74 16.39
CA PRO A 380 13.99 -10.05 15.89
C PRO A 380 13.64 -11.52 16.07
N SER A 381 12.41 -11.79 16.52
CA SER A 381 11.90 -13.15 16.70
C SER A 381 10.41 -13.22 16.37
N ARG A 382 9.93 -14.42 16.04
CA ARG A 382 8.51 -14.68 15.82
C ARG A 382 7.89 -15.21 17.09
N THR A 383 6.72 -14.70 17.44
CA THR A 383 5.95 -15.11 18.62
C THR A 383 4.58 -15.64 18.20
N PRO A 384 4.02 -16.62 18.91
CA PRO A 384 2.73 -17.20 18.58
C PRO A 384 1.59 -16.19 18.80
N GLY A 385 0.56 -16.31 17.97
CA GLY A 385 -0.62 -15.48 17.99
C GLY A 385 -1.79 -16.09 17.25
N HIS A 386 -2.96 -15.48 17.39
CA HIS A 386 -4.17 -15.93 16.69
C HIS A 386 -4.57 -14.88 15.68
N PHE A 387 -4.65 -15.27 14.42
CA PHE A 387 -5.27 -14.47 13.37
C PHE A 387 -6.77 -14.68 13.40
N VAL A 388 -7.55 -13.60 13.46
CA VAL A 388 -9.00 -13.63 13.67
C VAL A 388 -9.66 -12.85 12.54
N VAL A 389 -10.46 -13.49 11.71
CA VAL A 389 -11.23 -12.81 10.65
C VAL A 389 -12.59 -12.44 11.21
N PHE A 390 -12.85 -11.15 11.40
CA PHE A 390 -14.13 -10.67 11.93
C PHE A 390 -15.20 -10.62 10.84
N ASP A 391 -14.87 -9.97 9.73
CA ASP A 391 -15.73 -9.82 8.55
C ASP A 391 -14.88 -9.70 7.27
N ASP A 392 -15.47 -9.22 6.17
CA ASP A 392 -14.79 -9.13 4.87
C ASP A 392 -13.72 -8.03 4.80
N ASP A 393 -13.75 -7.07 5.73
CA ASP A 393 -12.93 -5.87 5.73
C ASP A 393 -12.15 -5.68 7.04
N ASN A 394 -12.41 -6.50 8.06
CA ASN A 394 -11.80 -6.39 9.37
C ASN A 394 -11.23 -7.73 9.86
N PHE A 395 -10.02 -7.67 10.41
CA PHE A 395 -9.37 -8.79 11.07
C PHE A 395 -8.62 -8.35 12.33
N GLY A 396 -8.23 -9.30 13.16
CA GLY A 396 -7.42 -9.08 14.35
C GLY A 396 -6.23 -10.03 14.39
N PHE A 397 -5.21 -9.63 15.14
CA PHE A 397 -4.11 -10.51 15.53
C PHE A 397 -3.92 -10.43 17.05
N LEU A 398 -4.19 -11.53 17.74
CA LEU A 398 -4.03 -11.67 19.19
C LEU A 398 -2.60 -12.13 19.49
N TRP A 399 -1.78 -11.24 20.02
CA TRP A 399 -0.38 -11.50 20.40
C TRP A 399 -0.34 -12.16 21.78
N LEU A 400 0.04 -13.44 21.86
CA LEU A 400 -0.01 -14.19 23.11
C LEU A 400 1.05 -13.72 24.11
N GLU A 401 2.29 -13.59 23.67
CA GLU A 401 3.39 -13.15 24.54
C GLU A 401 3.25 -11.69 24.99
N LEU A 402 2.73 -10.84 24.11
CA LEU A 402 2.51 -9.42 24.42
C LEU A 402 1.20 -9.17 25.18
N ARG A 403 0.34 -10.17 25.30
CA ARG A 403 -1.02 -10.08 25.88
C ARG A 403 -1.80 -8.90 25.30
N SER A 404 -1.87 -8.81 23.98
CA SER A 404 -2.42 -7.65 23.27
C SER A 404 -3.20 -8.07 22.04
N LEU A 405 -4.29 -7.38 21.72
CA LEU A 405 -4.99 -7.50 20.44
C LEU A 405 -4.61 -6.33 19.52
N SER A 406 -4.15 -6.64 18.32
CA SER A 406 -4.12 -5.69 17.20
C SER A 406 -5.39 -5.86 16.36
N VAL A 407 -6.08 -4.75 16.06
CA VAL A 407 -7.25 -4.74 15.17
C VAL A 407 -6.87 -4.06 13.86
N TYR A 408 -7.37 -4.59 12.75
CA TYR A 408 -7.07 -4.14 11.40
C TYR A 408 -8.36 -3.90 10.62
N SER A 409 -8.43 -2.76 9.94
CA SER A 409 -9.56 -2.38 9.09
C SER A 409 -9.10 -1.98 7.69
N ARG A 410 -9.85 -2.38 6.66
CA ARG A 410 -9.50 -2.18 5.26
C ARG A 410 -9.34 -0.69 4.91
N VAL A 411 -8.36 -0.41 4.07
CA VAL A 411 -8.23 0.88 3.38
C VAL A 411 -9.29 0.97 2.29
N THR A 412 -10.16 1.97 2.36
CA THR A 412 -11.32 2.15 1.46
C THR A 412 -11.04 3.12 0.30
N GLU A 413 -9.94 3.85 0.38
CA GLU A 413 -9.50 4.79 -0.63
C GLU A 413 -9.20 4.06 -1.93
N LYS A 414 -9.77 4.55 -3.03
CA LYS A 414 -9.50 4.04 -4.38
C LYS A 414 -8.08 4.41 -4.80
N MET A 415 -7.24 3.41 -5.00
CA MET A 415 -5.82 3.54 -5.38
C MET A 415 -5.50 2.72 -6.64
N ASP A 416 -6.51 2.49 -7.46
CA ASP A 416 -6.55 1.64 -8.64
C ASP A 416 -6.67 2.43 -9.95
#